data_AF-A0A9X3MZE6-F1
#
_entry.id   AF-A0A9X3MZE6-F1
#
_cell.length_a   1.000
_cell.length_b   1.000
_cell.length_c   1.000
_cell.angle_alpha   90.00
_cell.angle_beta   90.00
_cell.angle_gamma   90.00
#
_symmetry.space_group_name_H-M   'P 1'
#
loop_
_entity.id
_entity.type
_entity.pdbx_description
1 polymer ?
#
loop_
_entity_poly.entity_id
_entity_poly.type
_entity_poly.pdbx_seq_one_letter_code
_entity_poly.pdbx_strand_id
1 'polypeptide(L)'
;MSTSLPSIRRALTVVLLLAALVAAGCGKPTDPMSDADVQSFAAFANSYQVVATEMLTLSKAVADEKIPAARTSLDTLTPELKATDRTVQAMHNRTVRLILEDYMRITRKAIGSVGKLVSALEANPDTVPSRDLLAEIESTSADLKEADGNLVGRVLDQTVSKAQKRAIDRAITLQN
;
A
#
# COMPACT_ATOMS: atom_id res chain seq x y z
N MET A 1 -0.71 -33.27 -11.24
CA MET A 1 0.45 -32.36 -11.05
C MET A 1 0.06 -31.33 -9.98
N SER A 2 0.48 -31.59 -8.75
CA SER A 2 0.11 -30.83 -7.55
C SER A 2 0.90 -29.53 -7.47
N THR A 3 0.27 -28.39 -7.77
CA THR A 3 0.76 -27.08 -7.34
C THR A 3 0.42 -26.91 -5.87
N SER A 4 1.37 -27.27 -5.02
CA SER A 4 1.22 -27.32 -3.56
C SER A 4 1.05 -25.93 -2.93
N LEU A 5 0.20 -25.84 -1.90
CA LEU A 5 -0.02 -24.72 -0.96
C LEU A 5 1.18 -23.79 -0.62
N PRO A 6 2.46 -24.22 -0.58
CA PRO A 6 3.60 -23.31 -0.39
C PRO A 6 3.72 -22.15 -1.39
N SER A 7 3.10 -22.22 -2.58
CA SER A 7 3.14 -21.13 -3.56
C SER A 7 2.36 -19.89 -3.10
N ILE A 8 1.21 -20.09 -2.45
CA ILE A 8 0.37 -18.99 -1.92
C ILE A 8 1.05 -18.34 -0.70
N ARG A 9 1.66 -19.15 0.17
CA ARG A 9 2.48 -18.64 1.29
C ARG A 9 3.67 -17.81 0.80
N ARG A 10 4.33 -18.22 -0.30
CA ARG A 10 5.45 -17.45 -0.89
C ARG A 10 4.99 -16.11 -1.46
N ALA A 11 3.86 -16.05 -2.15
CA ALA A 11 3.30 -14.80 -2.65
C ALA A 11 2.91 -13.83 -1.51
N LEU A 12 2.32 -14.35 -0.43
CA LEU A 12 1.94 -13.54 0.75
C LEU A 12 3.14 -13.08 1.60
N THR A 13 4.24 -13.82 1.62
CA THR A 13 5.48 -13.41 2.33
C THR A 13 6.13 -12.19 1.67
N VAL A 14 5.88 -11.95 0.37
CA VAL A 14 6.44 -10.79 -0.36
C VAL A 14 5.77 -9.47 0.03
N VAL A 15 4.54 -9.51 0.55
CA VAL A 15 3.78 -8.33 1.05
C VAL A 15 4.32 -7.84 2.42
N LEU A 16 5.14 -8.64 3.10
CA LEU A 16 5.51 -8.46 4.51
C LEU A 16 6.78 -7.64 4.78
N LEU A 17 7.40 -7.04 3.76
CA LEU A 17 8.66 -6.31 3.92
C LEU A 17 8.63 -5.01 3.11
N LEU A 18 8.57 -3.87 3.81
CA LEU A 18 9.66 -2.89 3.81
C LEU A 18 9.39 -1.69 4.74
N ALA A 19 10.29 -1.53 5.72
CA ALA A 19 10.60 -0.29 6.39
C ALA A 19 11.89 0.31 5.79
N ALA A 20 11.94 1.64 5.79
CA ALA A 20 13.11 2.52 5.68
C ALA A 20 13.99 2.40 4.41
N LEU A 21 14.01 3.44 3.58
CA LEU A 21 15.22 3.81 2.85
C LEU A 21 15.28 5.32 2.55
N VAL A 22 16.29 5.97 3.12
CA VAL A 22 16.77 7.32 2.80
C VAL A 22 17.85 7.19 1.73
N ALA A 23 17.71 7.85 0.57
CA ALA A 23 18.85 8.42 -0.18
C ALA A 23 18.43 9.23 -1.44
N ALA A 24 18.88 10.49 -1.44
CA ALA A 24 19.46 11.22 -2.58
C ALA A 24 18.63 11.47 -3.87
N GLY A 25 17.75 12.48 -3.82
CA GLY A 25 17.38 13.28 -5.00
C GLY A 25 18.33 14.46 -5.22
N CYS A 26 19.20 14.38 -6.25
CA CYS A 26 20.03 15.47 -6.79
C CYS A 26 19.41 16.04 -8.09
N GLY A 27 18.11 16.35 -8.06
CA GLY A 27 17.43 17.14 -9.09
C GLY A 27 16.87 18.42 -8.48
N LYS A 28 16.77 19.52 -9.25
CA LYS A 28 15.94 20.65 -8.82
C LYS A 28 14.48 20.20 -8.86
N PRO A 29 13.72 20.35 -7.76
CA PRO A 29 12.30 19.97 -7.73
C PRO A 29 11.53 20.71 -8.82
N THR A 30 10.72 19.99 -9.58
CA THR A 30 9.84 20.57 -10.61
C THR A 30 8.64 21.30 -10.02
N ASP A 31 8.19 20.88 -8.83
CA ASP A 31 7.12 21.51 -8.06
C ASP A 31 7.46 21.42 -6.56
N PRO A 32 8.23 22.38 -6.00
CA PRO A 32 8.65 22.38 -4.62
C PRO A 32 7.50 22.19 -3.62
N MET A 33 7.68 21.32 -2.63
CA MET A 33 6.74 21.24 -1.51
C MET A 33 6.81 22.49 -0.62
N SER A 34 5.64 23.04 -0.28
CA SER A 34 5.49 23.97 0.84
C SER A 34 5.41 23.23 2.18
N ASP A 35 5.52 23.95 3.30
CA ASP A 35 5.34 23.34 4.62
C ASP A 35 3.91 22.82 4.83
N ALA A 36 2.92 23.44 4.19
CA ALA A 36 1.54 22.94 4.16
C ALA A 36 1.44 21.60 3.42
N ASP A 37 2.16 21.43 2.30
CA ASP A 37 2.20 20.17 1.56
C ASP A 37 2.87 19.05 2.38
N VAL A 38 3.90 19.40 3.18
CA VAL A 38 4.53 18.46 4.11
C VAL A 38 3.53 18.02 5.20
N GLN A 39 2.73 18.93 5.72
CA GLN A 39 1.66 18.59 6.67
C GLN A 39 0.57 17.74 6.02
N SER A 40 0.17 18.04 4.78
CA SER A 40 -0.78 17.21 4.04
C SER A 40 -0.24 15.81 3.76
N PHE A 41 1.05 15.69 3.44
CA PHE A 41 1.70 14.38 3.31
C PHE A 41 1.74 13.61 4.64
N ALA A 42 2.01 14.29 5.76
CA ALA A 42 1.95 13.66 7.08
C ALA A 42 0.52 13.20 7.44
N ALA A 43 -0.50 13.98 7.08
CA ALA A 43 -1.90 13.58 7.24
C ALA A 43 -2.24 12.35 6.38
N PHE A 44 -1.74 12.31 5.14
CA PHE A 44 -1.85 11.13 4.29
C PHE A 44 -1.20 9.91 4.94
N ALA A 45 0.05 10.01 5.38
CA ALA A 45 0.78 8.92 6.02
C ALA A 45 0.04 8.39 7.26
N ASN A 46 -0.53 9.29 8.07
CA ASN A 46 -1.33 8.90 9.23
C ASN A 46 -2.62 8.16 8.84
N SER A 47 -3.34 8.63 7.81
CA SER A 47 -4.53 7.91 7.32
C SER A 47 -4.19 6.56 6.68
N TYR A 48 -3.09 6.49 5.94
CA TYR A 48 -2.64 5.28 5.26
C TYR A 48 -2.14 4.21 6.25
N GLN A 49 -1.73 4.58 7.45
CA GLN A 49 -1.30 3.63 8.48
C GLN A 49 -2.42 2.63 8.85
N VAL A 50 -3.67 3.09 8.90
CA VAL A 50 -4.82 2.20 9.14
C VAL A 50 -4.98 1.21 7.99
N VAL A 51 -4.87 1.70 6.75
CA VAL A 51 -4.89 0.87 5.54
C VAL A 51 -3.77 -0.19 5.59
N ALA A 52 -2.53 0.21 5.85
CA ALA A 52 -1.39 -0.70 5.92
C ALA A 52 -1.55 -1.75 7.02
N THR A 53 -2.04 -1.35 8.19
CA THR A 53 -2.31 -2.27 9.32
C THR A 53 -3.36 -3.30 8.94
N GLU A 54 -4.48 -2.88 8.35
CA GLU A 54 -5.52 -3.80 7.92
C GLU A 54 -5.09 -4.70 6.75
N MET A 55 -4.24 -4.22 5.84
CA MET A 55 -3.64 -5.05 4.80
C MET A 55 -2.74 -6.16 5.39
N LEU A 56 -1.99 -5.85 6.45
CA LEU A 56 -1.21 -6.85 7.18
C LEU A 56 -2.12 -7.87 7.88
N THR A 57 -3.18 -7.40 8.55
CA THR A 57 -4.20 -8.27 9.18
C THR A 57 -4.87 -9.18 8.15
N LEU A 58 -5.25 -8.62 7.00
CA LEU A 58 -5.83 -9.35 5.87
C LEU A 58 -4.87 -10.41 5.35
N SER A 59 -3.62 -10.05 5.06
CA SER A 59 -2.59 -10.97 4.58
C SER A 59 -2.39 -12.14 5.55
N LYS A 60 -2.30 -11.85 6.85
CA LYS A 60 -2.20 -12.86 7.90
C LYS A 60 -3.43 -13.75 7.97
N ALA A 61 -4.63 -13.17 7.89
CA ALA A 61 -5.87 -13.92 7.92
C ALA A 61 -5.99 -14.88 6.72
N VAL A 62 -5.62 -14.44 5.52
CA VAL A 62 -5.58 -15.30 4.33
C VAL A 62 -4.54 -16.40 4.47
N ALA A 63 -3.33 -16.09 4.98
CA ALA A 63 -2.27 -17.08 5.18
C ALA A 63 -2.60 -18.13 6.26
N ASP A 64 -3.37 -17.75 7.27
CA ASP A 64 -3.87 -18.60 8.35
C ASP A 64 -5.20 -19.29 7.98
N GLU A 65 -5.71 -19.13 6.75
CA GLU A 65 -6.99 -19.67 6.28
C GLU A 65 -8.22 -19.20 7.11
N LYS A 66 -8.10 -18.06 7.79
CA LYS A 66 -9.15 -17.44 8.59
C LYS A 66 -10.03 -16.54 7.73
N ILE A 67 -10.81 -17.14 6.85
CA ILE A 67 -11.65 -16.43 5.86
C ILE A 67 -12.59 -15.39 6.51
N PRO A 68 -13.29 -15.67 7.63
CA PRO A 68 -14.12 -14.64 8.28
C PRO A 68 -13.32 -13.42 8.75
N ALA A 69 -12.10 -13.61 9.26
CA ALA A 69 -11.24 -12.51 9.68
C ALA A 69 -10.73 -11.71 8.47
N ALA A 70 -10.40 -12.39 7.36
CA ALA A 70 -10.02 -11.74 6.11
C ALA A 70 -11.16 -10.87 5.56
N ARG A 71 -12.40 -11.36 5.62
CA ARG A 71 -13.60 -10.59 5.24
C ARG A 71 -13.75 -9.34 6.11
N THR A 72 -13.65 -9.47 7.43
CA THR A 72 -13.70 -8.31 8.34
C THR A 72 -12.66 -7.25 7.99
N SER A 73 -11.41 -7.63 7.72
CA SER A 73 -10.39 -6.65 7.32
C SER A 73 -10.69 -6.00 5.97
N LEU A 74 -11.24 -6.72 4.99
CA LEU A 74 -11.68 -6.13 3.71
C LEU A 74 -12.81 -5.10 3.90
N ASP A 75 -13.74 -5.39 4.80
CA ASP A 75 -14.85 -4.49 5.12
C ASP A 75 -14.34 -3.22 5.81
N THR A 76 -13.32 -3.31 6.67
CA THR A 76 -12.63 -2.15 7.26
C THR A 76 -11.81 -1.36 6.23
N LEU A 77 -11.12 -2.03 5.31
CA LEU A 77 -10.26 -1.37 4.31
C LEU A 77 -11.05 -0.43 3.39
N THR A 78 -12.28 -0.78 3.03
CA THR A 78 -13.07 -0.01 2.07
C THR A 78 -13.33 1.45 2.49
N PRO A 79 -13.87 1.75 3.69
CA PRO A 79 -14.03 3.12 4.15
C PRO A 79 -12.69 3.84 4.39
N GLU A 80 -11.65 3.14 4.85
CA GLU A 80 -10.34 3.74 5.13
C GLU A 80 -9.60 4.18 3.87
N LEU A 81 -9.68 3.39 2.79
CA LEU A 81 -9.17 3.78 1.48
C LEU A 81 -9.89 5.03 0.96
N LYS A 82 -11.21 5.12 1.12
CA LYS A 82 -11.99 6.30 0.73
C LYS A 82 -11.62 7.53 1.55
N ALA A 83 -11.37 7.37 2.85
CA ALA A 83 -10.93 8.47 3.71
C ALA A 83 -9.53 8.96 3.29
N THR A 84 -8.61 8.03 3.04
CA THR A 84 -7.25 8.33 2.60
C THR A 84 -7.23 9.00 1.22
N ASP A 85 -8.07 8.56 0.28
CA ASP A 85 -8.24 9.19 -1.03
C ASP A 85 -8.66 10.66 -0.92
N ARG A 86 -9.57 10.98 0.02
CA ARG A 86 -9.97 12.38 0.25
C ARG A 86 -8.80 13.23 0.76
N THR A 87 -7.95 12.67 1.61
CA THR A 87 -6.72 13.34 2.07
C THR A 87 -5.80 13.65 0.88
N VAL A 88 -5.61 12.69 -0.03
CA VAL A 88 -4.82 12.89 -1.26
C VAL A 88 -5.45 13.95 -2.16
N GLN A 89 -6.76 13.89 -2.39
CA GLN A 89 -7.47 14.84 -3.27
C GLN A 89 -7.41 16.28 -2.75
N ALA A 90 -7.33 16.47 -1.42
CA ALA A 90 -7.20 17.79 -0.79
C ALA A 90 -5.79 18.40 -0.91
N MET A 91 -4.81 17.67 -1.46
CA MET A 91 -3.44 18.16 -1.60
C MET A 91 -3.31 19.20 -2.71
N HIS A 92 -2.55 20.27 -2.42
CA HIS A 92 -2.35 21.40 -3.31
C HIS A 92 -1.19 21.15 -4.29
N ASN A 93 -0.06 20.62 -3.82
CA ASN A 93 1.04 20.24 -4.70
C ASN A 93 0.61 19.13 -5.67
N ARG A 94 0.56 19.46 -6.96
CA ARG A 94 0.02 18.59 -8.01
C ARG A 94 0.89 17.37 -8.20
N THR A 95 2.21 17.53 -8.14
CA THR A 95 3.16 16.44 -8.37
C THR A 95 3.04 15.38 -7.27
N VAL A 96 3.04 15.80 -6.00
CA VAL A 96 2.85 14.91 -4.87
C VAL A 96 1.47 14.25 -4.91
N ARG A 97 0.41 15.02 -5.21
CA ARG A 97 -0.94 14.45 -5.35
C ARG A 97 -0.97 13.34 -6.39
N LEU A 98 -0.43 13.56 -7.59
CA LEU A 98 -0.43 12.54 -8.66
C LEU A 98 0.37 11.29 -8.27
N ILE A 99 1.49 11.46 -7.56
CA ILE A 99 2.27 10.32 -7.03
C ILE A 99 1.41 9.50 -6.06
N LEU A 100 0.69 10.16 -5.16
CA LEU A 100 -0.15 9.49 -4.17
C LEU A 100 -1.45 8.91 -4.76
N GLU A 101 -2.05 9.55 -5.76
CA GLU A 101 -3.21 9.01 -6.49
C GLU A 101 -2.85 7.72 -7.21
N ASP A 102 -1.66 7.69 -7.84
CA ASP A 102 -1.14 6.49 -8.51
C ASP A 102 -0.84 5.37 -7.50
N TYR A 103 -0.22 5.72 -6.38
CA TYR A 103 0.02 4.79 -5.28
C TYR A 103 -1.28 4.19 -4.74
N MET A 104 -2.28 5.02 -4.41
CA MET A 104 -3.60 4.57 -3.93
C MET A 104 -4.34 3.72 -4.97
N ARG A 105 -4.17 4.00 -6.27
CA ARG A 105 -4.71 3.17 -7.36
C ARG A 105 -4.10 1.76 -7.34
N ILE A 106 -2.79 1.64 -7.15
CA ILE A 106 -2.09 0.35 -7.05
C ILE A 106 -2.56 -0.39 -5.79
N THR A 107 -2.64 0.29 -4.64
CA THR A 107 -3.14 -0.28 -3.38
C THR A 107 -4.55 -0.86 -3.54
N ARG A 108 -5.48 -0.10 -4.14
CA ARG A 108 -6.85 -0.59 -4.41
C ARG A 108 -6.87 -1.82 -5.31
N LYS A 109 -6.00 -1.88 -6.32
CA LYS A 109 -5.92 -3.03 -7.24
C LYS A 109 -5.44 -4.29 -6.51
N ALA A 110 -4.43 -4.16 -5.64
CA ALA A 110 -3.94 -5.26 -4.81
C ALA A 110 -5.01 -5.76 -3.83
N ILE A 111 -5.65 -4.86 -3.08
CA ILE A 111 -6.74 -5.21 -2.15
C ILE A 111 -7.91 -5.86 -2.90
N GLY A 112 -8.31 -5.33 -4.05
CA GLY A 112 -9.37 -5.89 -4.87
C GLY A 112 -9.05 -7.32 -5.34
N SER A 113 -7.80 -7.60 -5.71
CA SER A 113 -7.35 -8.93 -6.13
C SER A 113 -7.41 -9.94 -4.97
N VAL A 114 -6.97 -9.53 -3.77
CA VAL A 114 -7.12 -10.34 -2.56
C VAL A 114 -8.60 -10.52 -2.18
N GLY A 115 -9.43 -9.51 -2.37
CA GLY A 115 -10.88 -9.59 -2.15
C GLY A 115 -11.58 -10.62 -3.05
N LYS A 116 -11.14 -10.75 -4.30
CA LYS A 116 -11.58 -11.83 -5.20
C LYS A 116 -11.20 -13.21 -4.66
N LEU A 117 -9.98 -13.36 -4.13
CA LEU A 117 -9.53 -14.61 -3.50
C LEU A 117 -10.38 -14.96 -2.28
N VAL A 118 -10.58 -14.02 -1.36
CA VAL A 118 -11.42 -14.24 -0.17
C VAL A 118 -12.83 -14.66 -0.60
N SER A 119 -13.42 -13.98 -1.58
CA SER A 119 -14.76 -14.31 -2.09
C SER A 119 -14.82 -15.70 -2.75
N ALA A 120 -13.76 -16.12 -3.45
CA ALA A 120 -13.67 -17.46 -4.03
C ALA A 120 -13.58 -18.54 -2.95
N LEU A 121 -12.78 -18.30 -1.91
CA LEU A 121 -12.62 -19.22 -0.78
C LEU A 121 -13.88 -19.29 0.11
N GLU A 122 -14.64 -18.20 0.24
CA GLU A 122 -15.95 -18.24 0.90
C GLU A 122 -16.97 -19.08 0.14
N ALA A 123 -17.00 -18.94 -1.20
CA ALA A 123 -17.93 -19.68 -2.03
C ALA A 123 -17.62 -21.18 -2.07
N ASN A 124 -16.33 -21.54 -2.09
CA ASN A 124 -15.87 -22.93 -2.09
C ASN A 124 -14.55 -23.09 -1.30
N PRO A 125 -14.61 -23.34 0.02
CA PRO A 125 -13.42 -23.39 0.89
C PRO A 125 -12.39 -24.44 0.50
N ASP A 126 -12.84 -25.59 -0.01
CA ASP A 126 -11.97 -26.72 -0.36
C ASP A 126 -11.41 -26.65 -1.79
N THR A 127 -11.77 -25.61 -2.55
CA THR A 127 -11.36 -25.49 -3.95
C THR A 127 -10.11 -24.64 -4.08
N VAL A 128 -9.12 -25.17 -4.80
CA VAL A 128 -7.92 -24.40 -5.16
C VAL A 128 -8.33 -23.24 -6.08
N PRO A 129 -7.99 -21.98 -5.73
CA PRO A 129 -8.26 -20.83 -6.58
C PRO A 129 -7.68 -21.00 -7.99
N SER A 130 -8.30 -20.35 -8.98
CA SER A 130 -7.82 -20.43 -10.36
C SER A 130 -6.40 -19.89 -10.48
N ARG A 131 -5.61 -20.46 -11.42
CA ARG A 131 -4.25 -19.99 -11.68
C ARG A 131 -4.21 -18.51 -12.08
N ASP A 132 -5.19 -18.06 -12.86
CA ASP A 132 -5.26 -16.67 -13.31
C ASP A 132 -5.47 -15.71 -12.13
N LEU A 133 -6.28 -16.09 -11.14
CA LEU A 133 -6.49 -15.28 -9.93
C LEU A 133 -5.22 -15.23 -9.08
N LEU A 134 -4.52 -16.36 -8.93
CA LEU A 134 -3.24 -16.38 -8.20
C LEU A 134 -2.17 -15.52 -8.91
N ALA A 135 -2.11 -15.56 -10.23
CA ALA A 135 -1.21 -14.72 -11.03
C ALA A 135 -1.57 -13.22 -10.93
N GLU A 136 -2.86 -12.87 -10.91
CA GLU A 136 -3.32 -11.50 -10.69
C GLU A 136 -2.85 -10.97 -9.31
N ILE A 137 -2.97 -11.78 -8.26
CA ILE A 137 -2.54 -11.41 -6.90
C ILE A 137 -1.03 -11.25 -6.84
N GLU A 138 -0.27 -12.17 -7.43
CA GLU A 138 1.19 -12.06 -7.48
C GLU A 138 1.64 -10.79 -8.21
N SER A 139 1.07 -10.51 -9.38
CA SER A 139 1.36 -9.30 -10.15
C SER A 139 1.01 -8.03 -9.38
N THR A 140 -0.18 -7.95 -8.80
CA THR A 140 -0.61 -6.74 -8.06
C THR A 140 0.15 -6.54 -6.75
N SER A 141 0.60 -7.61 -6.10
CA SER A 141 1.48 -7.54 -4.94
C SER A 141 2.90 -7.06 -5.32
N ALA A 142 3.41 -7.51 -6.47
CA ALA A 142 4.68 -7.02 -7.00
C ALA A 142 4.61 -5.52 -7.36
N ASP A 143 3.55 -5.10 -8.07
CA ASP A 143 3.29 -3.69 -8.39
C ASP A 143 3.27 -2.83 -7.10
N LEU A 144 2.58 -3.30 -6.05
CA LEU A 144 2.48 -2.58 -4.78
C LEU A 144 3.83 -2.49 -4.07
N LYS A 145 4.59 -3.59 -4.01
CA LYS A 145 5.92 -3.61 -3.40
C LYS A 145 6.89 -2.65 -4.10
N GLU A 146 6.84 -2.61 -5.44
CA GLU A 146 7.64 -1.65 -6.21
C GLU A 146 7.21 -0.20 -5.92
N ALA A 147 5.90 0.04 -5.85
CA ALA A 147 5.36 1.35 -5.52
C ALA A 147 5.78 1.80 -4.10
N ASP A 148 5.73 0.92 -3.10
CA ASP A 148 6.20 1.16 -1.72
C ASP A 148 7.67 1.54 -1.69
N GLY A 149 8.52 0.74 -2.36
CA GLY A 149 9.96 0.96 -2.39
C GLY A 149 10.36 2.30 -3.02
N ASN A 150 9.53 2.83 -3.92
CA ASN A 150 9.79 4.06 -4.66
C ASN A 150 9.05 5.29 -4.10
N LEU A 151 8.02 5.10 -3.28
CA LEU A 151 7.12 6.18 -2.84
C LEU A 151 7.89 7.30 -2.11
N VAL A 152 8.68 6.94 -1.10
CA VAL A 152 9.42 7.90 -0.28
C VAL A 152 10.43 8.67 -1.12
N GLY A 153 11.17 7.98 -1.99
CA GLY A 153 12.10 8.63 -2.92
C GLY A 153 11.41 9.66 -3.82
N ARG A 154 10.32 9.26 -4.48
CA ARG A 154 9.53 10.13 -5.38
C ARG A 154 8.99 11.37 -4.69
N VAL A 155 8.59 11.27 -3.41
CA VAL A 155 8.11 12.40 -2.60
C VAL A 155 9.28 13.27 -2.13
N LEU A 156 10.37 12.66 -1.64
CA LEU A 156 11.56 13.38 -1.21
C LEU A 156 12.23 14.16 -2.35
N ASP A 157 12.10 13.72 -3.59
CA ASP A 157 12.54 14.45 -4.79
C ASP A 157 11.81 15.79 -4.98
N GLN A 158 10.64 15.98 -4.36
CA GLN A 158 9.89 17.24 -4.41
C GLN A 158 10.25 18.21 -3.27
N THR A 159 11.08 17.79 -2.32
CA THR A 159 11.46 18.63 -1.17
C THR A 159 12.61 19.57 -1.53
N VAL A 160 12.54 20.81 -1.05
CA VAL A 160 13.57 21.83 -1.31
C VAL A 160 14.54 22.03 -0.15
N SER A 161 14.23 21.50 1.04
CA SER A 161 15.09 21.68 2.22
C SER A 161 15.33 20.38 3.01
N LYS A 162 16.48 20.33 3.71
CA LYS A 162 16.79 19.23 4.66
C LYS A 162 15.78 19.12 5.80
N ALA A 163 15.13 20.24 6.18
CA ALA A 163 14.11 20.25 7.23
C ALA A 163 12.83 19.55 6.77
N GLN A 164 12.41 19.79 5.52
CA GLN A 164 11.26 19.10 4.91
C GLN A 164 11.53 17.61 4.72
N LYS A 165 12.73 17.24 4.24
CA LYS A 165 13.16 15.84 4.17
C LYS A 165 13.04 15.14 5.53
N ARG A 166 13.57 15.74 6.59
CA ARG A 166 13.46 15.23 7.97
C ARG A 166 12.02 15.17 8.49
N ALA A 167 11.16 16.09 8.09
CA ALA A 167 9.75 16.09 8.50
C ALA A 167 8.99 14.93 7.85
N ILE A 168 9.20 14.70 6.55
CA ILE A 168 8.66 13.55 5.82
C ILE A 168 9.23 12.23 6.39
N ASP A 169 10.54 12.14 6.58
CA ASP A 169 11.18 10.96 7.17
C ASP A 169 10.60 10.65 8.56
N ARG A 170 10.36 11.67 9.40
CA ARG A 170 9.73 11.48 10.72
C ARG A 170 8.27 11.04 10.62
N ALA A 171 7.50 11.60 9.70
CA ALA A 171 6.11 11.19 9.48
C ALA A 171 6.03 9.70 9.09
N ILE A 172 7.03 9.19 8.37
CA ILE A 172 7.13 7.78 7.97
C ILE A 172 7.73 6.92 9.11
N THR A 173 8.74 7.41 9.83
CA THR A 173 9.50 6.61 10.83
C THR A 173 8.78 6.49 12.17
N LEU A 174 8.00 7.49 12.60
CA LEU A 174 7.21 7.43 13.84
C LEU A 174 6.07 6.39 13.77
N GLN A 175 5.93 5.68 12.65
CA GLN A 175 4.90 4.70 12.39
C GLN A 175 5.41 3.24 12.43
N ASN A 176 6.72 3.03 12.61
CA ASN A 176 7.36 1.72 12.88
C ASN A 176 7.71 1.59 14.38
#